data_AF-A0A8X7CTY5-F1
#
_entry.id   AF-A0A8X7CTY5-F1
#
_cell.length_a   1.000
_cell.length_b   1.000
_cell.length_c   1.000
_cell.angle_alpha   90.00
_cell.angle_beta   90.00
_cell.angle_gamma   90.00
#
_symmetry.space_group_name_H-M   'P 1'
#
loop_
_entity.id
_entity.type
_entity.pdbx_description
1 polymer ?
#
loop_
_entity_poly.entity_id
_entity_poly.type
_entity_poly.pdbx_seq_one_letter_code
_entity_poly.pdbx_strand_id
1 'polypeptide(L)'
;MEQSEKTSFIRTCIEEIVVEFLENHNYILKTKKYPLYPSDLSYEYVTLVSDHYPVASSIFRWFRSAMGHCNTQNGGQIINEMVEIYREYKNELSIPLREYVLTDGILEVCYRVQIDDSQLIKEVLNLLYESWSSFGSLHFSAILKPNHHHEVQGSNQYPDYLSFFLEHARRLKLEYDGIRFIDASVYSSIRKSPVFIAADIWCWKPLLRYLQYGARFENVMVDASSTRHGVESALSDTLRSLIRYLWIRLVQPAIILSLTEPEEIQEYCSGMHLELRDLFHTLRIILRVVRRLRSDVLEFVIRDHSDQWVVEIPSERVLSHPTVQLMLPTLKERYGRPIQLQHSCRWVIRNRLNENWQLPAGINALPVPNKIKKYLNILSG
;
A
#
# COMPACT_ATOMS: atom_id res chain seq x y z
N MET A 1 6.90 36.19 23.03
CA MET A 1 6.69 34.97 23.85
C MET A 1 5.22 34.96 24.25
N GLU A 2 4.37 34.41 23.38
CA GLU A 2 2.96 34.19 23.70
C GLU A 2 2.85 32.93 24.56
N GLN A 3 2.12 33.03 25.66
CA GLN A 3 1.79 31.90 26.53
C GLN A 3 0.89 30.94 25.74
N SER A 4 1.42 29.76 25.43
CA SER A 4 0.60 28.62 24.99
C SER A 4 -0.38 28.30 26.12
N GLU A 5 -1.66 28.60 25.90
CA GLU A 5 -2.76 28.10 26.73
C GLU A 5 -2.68 26.57 26.74
N LYS A 6 -2.46 25.99 27.91
CA LYS A 6 -2.52 24.54 28.09
C LYS A 6 -3.96 24.10 27.93
N THR A 7 -4.25 23.39 26.85
CA THR A 7 -5.54 22.71 26.66
C THR A 7 -5.70 21.64 27.74
N SER A 8 -6.74 21.77 28.55
CA SER A 8 -7.10 20.79 29.58
C SER A 8 -8.15 19.81 29.04
N PHE A 9 -7.99 18.53 29.40
CA PHE A 9 -8.84 17.44 28.94
C PHE A 9 -9.62 16.82 30.11
N ILE A 10 -10.93 16.63 29.95
CA ILE A 10 -11.79 15.80 30.81
C ILE A 10 -11.71 14.37 30.31
N ARG A 11 -11.40 13.42 31.20
CA ARG A 11 -11.60 12.00 30.95
C ARG A 11 -12.98 11.59 31.42
N THR A 12 -13.81 11.09 30.50
CA THR A 12 -15.08 10.44 30.86
C THR A 12 -15.08 9.01 30.34
N CYS A 13 -15.47 8.07 31.19
CA CYS A 13 -15.71 6.68 30.79
C CYS A 13 -17.13 6.52 30.29
N ILE A 14 -17.29 5.95 29.10
CA ILE A 14 -18.58 5.48 28.58
C ILE A 14 -18.50 3.96 28.45
N GLU A 15 -19.24 3.25 29.30
CA GLU A 15 -19.42 1.78 29.36
C GLU A 15 -18.15 0.91 29.57
N GLU A 16 -16.95 1.43 29.28
CA GLU A 16 -15.58 0.95 29.58
C GLU A 16 -14.52 1.72 28.75
N ILE A 17 -14.95 2.53 27.78
CA ILE A 17 -14.08 3.31 26.90
C ILE A 17 -13.77 4.66 27.56
N VAL A 18 -12.49 4.91 27.83
CA VAL A 18 -12.01 6.24 28.26
C VAL A 18 -11.95 7.14 27.03
N VAL A 19 -12.75 8.21 27.04
CA VAL A 19 -12.70 9.24 26.00
C VAL A 19 -12.21 10.54 26.64
N GLU A 20 -11.23 11.18 26.00
CA GLU A 20 -10.71 12.49 26.41
C GLU A 20 -11.45 13.59 25.66
N PHE A 21 -12.08 14.49 26.41
CA PHE A 21 -12.83 15.65 25.95
C PHE A 21 -12.10 16.92 26.37
N LEU A 22 -12.37 18.06 25.73
CA LEU A 22 -11.82 19.34 26.20
C LEU A 22 -12.71 19.90 27.31
N GLU A 23 -12.11 20.42 28.40
CA GLU A 23 -12.84 20.83 29.63
C GLU A 23 -13.93 21.88 29.44
N ASN A 24 -13.79 22.73 28.43
CA ASN A 24 -14.63 23.92 28.27
C ASN A 24 -15.78 23.73 27.27
N HIS A 25 -16.18 22.50 26.94
CA HIS A 25 -17.11 22.26 25.83
C HIS A 25 -18.32 21.40 26.19
N ASN A 26 -19.45 21.76 25.56
CA ASN A 26 -20.70 21.01 25.65
C ASN A 26 -20.69 19.86 24.64
N TYR A 27 -20.99 18.66 25.13
CA TYR A 27 -21.12 17.46 24.32
C TYR A 27 -22.51 16.86 24.56
N ILE A 28 -23.20 16.48 23.49
CA ILE A 28 -24.50 15.80 23.56
C ILE A 28 -24.30 14.38 23.05
N LEU A 29 -24.48 13.40 23.93
CA LEU A 29 -24.53 12.00 23.53
C LEU A 29 -25.89 11.74 22.88
N LYS A 30 -25.87 11.36 21.59
CA LYS A 30 -27.06 10.92 20.85
C LYS A 30 -26.97 9.44 20.57
N THR A 31 -27.85 8.69 21.21
CA THR A 31 -27.95 7.26 20.96
C THR A 31 -28.84 6.99 19.75
N LYS A 32 -28.36 6.16 18.82
CA LYS A 32 -29.10 5.72 17.63
C LYS A 32 -29.23 4.21 17.64
N LYS A 33 -30.41 3.70 17.32
CA LYS A 33 -30.71 2.28 17.15
C LYS A 33 -30.89 1.96 15.67
N TYR A 34 -30.13 1.00 15.17
CA TYR A 34 -30.24 0.49 13.81
C TYR A 34 -30.79 -0.95 13.86
N PRO A 35 -31.98 -1.21 13.31
CA PRO A 35 -32.50 -2.57 13.23
C PRO A 35 -31.66 -3.40 12.25
N LEU A 36 -31.26 -4.60 12.64
CA LEU A 36 -30.48 -5.53 11.84
C LEU A 36 -31.42 -6.53 11.15
N TYR A 37 -31.99 -6.15 10.01
CA TYR A 37 -32.86 -7.05 9.25
C TYR A 37 -32.06 -8.25 8.68
N PRO A 38 -32.58 -9.49 8.68
CA PRO A 38 -33.95 -9.92 9.02
C PRO A 38 -34.18 -10.32 10.49
N SER A 39 -33.31 -9.91 11.42
CA SER A 39 -33.45 -10.23 12.84
C SER A 39 -34.20 -9.15 13.62
N ASP A 40 -34.81 -9.53 14.75
CA ASP A 40 -35.35 -8.58 15.75
C ASP A 40 -34.24 -7.87 16.58
N LEU A 41 -32.96 -8.07 16.21
CA LEU A 41 -31.85 -7.42 16.87
C LEU A 41 -31.71 -5.97 16.39
N SER A 42 -31.38 -5.07 17.32
CA SER A 42 -31.01 -3.70 16.99
C SER A 42 -29.61 -3.41 17.50
N TYR A 43 -28.78 -2.81 16.64
CA TYR A 43 -27.48 -2.29 17.01
C TYR A 43 -27.67 -0.87 17.57
N GLU A 44 -27.42 -0.69 18.86
CA GLU A 44 -27.42 0.61 19.51
C GLU A 44 -26.00 1.16 19.53
N TYR A 45 -25.81 2.39 19.03
CA TYR A 45 -24.54 3.09 19.17
C TYR A 45 -24.76 4.50 19.69
N VAL A 46 -23.83 4.94 20.53
CA VAL A 46 -23.84 6.30 21.08
C VAL A 46 -22.95 7.17 20.20
N THR A 47 -23.52 8.19 19.59
CA THR A 47 -22.80 9.20 18.83
C THR A 47 -22.55 10.40 19.73
N LEU A 48 -21.30 10.75 19.95
CA LEU A 48 -20.97 12.02 20.58
C LEU A 48 -21.18 13.14 19.56
N VAL A 49 -22.21 13.95 19.77
CA VAL A 49 -22.47 15.16 18.98
C VAL A 49 -21.97 16.33 19.80
N SER A 50 -20.80 16.83 19.46
CA SER A 50 -20.35 18.13 19.96
C SER A 50 -20.85 19.21 19.01
N ASP A 51 -21.16 20.39 19.54
CA ASP A 51 -21.33 21.61 18.74
C ASP A 51 -19.98 22.09 18.16
N HIS A 52 -18.91 21.30 18.29
CA HIS A 52 -17.60 21.64 17.77
C HIS A 52 -17.63 21.85 16.26
N TYR A 53 -17.20 23.07 15.93
CA TYR A 53 -16.87 23.60 14.62
C TYR A 53 -18.07 23.71 13.65
N PRO A 54 -18.96 24.70 13.83
CA PRO A 54 -19.80 25.20 12.73
C PRO A 54 -18.95 25.46 11.48
N VAL A 55 -17.68 25.87 11.65
CA VAL A 55 -16.71 26.03 10.57
C VAL A 55 -16.38 24.69 9.90
N ALA A 56 -15.87 23.68 10.60
CA ALA A 56 -15.59 22.35 10.03
C ALA A 56 -16.83 21.68 9.41
N SER A 57 -18.01 21.81 10.04
CA SER A 57 -19.28 21.33 9.48
C SER A 57 -19.66 22.06 8.18
N SER A 58 -19.46 23.38 8.14
CA SER A 58 -19.71 24.20 6.94
C SER A 58 -18.71 23.88 5.83
N ILE A 59 -17.42 23.75 6.17
CA ILE A 59 -16.35 23.32 5.28
C ILE A 59 -16.71 21.97 4.69
N PHE A 60 -17.08 20.99 5.52
CA PHE A 60 -17.41 19.65 5.06
C PHE A 60 -18.62 19.62 4.12
N ARG A 61 -19.69 20.40 4.42
CA ARG A 61 -20.83 20.58 3.51
C ARG A 61 -20.41 21.22 2.20
N TRP A 62 -19.56 22.25 2.27
CA TRP A 62 -19.01 22.92 1.11
C TRP A 62 -18.18 21.94 0.25
N PHE A 63 -17.28 21.17 0.84
CA PHE A 63 -16.49 20.13 0.16
C PHE A 63 -17.39 19.13 -0.54
N ARG A 64 -18.40 18.59 0.15
CA ARG A 64 -19.38 17.67 -0.47
C ARG A 64 -20.13 18.29 -1.64
N SER A 65 -20.53 19.56 -1.51
CA SER A 65 -21.15 20.31 -2.60
C SER A 65 -20.20 20.48 -3.78
N ALA A 66 -18.96 20.93 -3.53
CA ALA A 66 -17.92 21.10 -4.53
C ALA A 66 -17.63 19.79 -5.27
N MET A 67 -17.51 18.67 -4.54
CA MET A 67 -17.37 17.35 -5.14
C MET A 67 -18.55 17.00 -6.06
N GLY A 68 -19.79 17.35 -5.70
CA GLY A 68 -20.97 17.09 -6.53
C GLY A 68 -21.01 17.90 -7.83
N HIS A 69 -20.40 19.08 -7.86
CA HIS A 69 -20.40 19.98 -9.03
C HIS A 69 -19.13 19.87 -9.89
N CYS A 70 -18.13 19.12 -9.42
CA CYS A 70 -16.83 18.99 -10.06
C CYS A 70 -16.87 18.01 -11.26
N ASN A 71 -16.49 18.51 -12.43
CA ASN A 71 -16.42 17.79 -13.71
C ASN A 71 -15.15 18.14 -14.50
N THR A 72 -14.96 17.55 -15.68
CA THR A 72 -13.75 17.73 -16.51
C THR A 72 -13.52 19.16 -17.00
N GLN A 73 -14.55 20.00 -17.07
CA GLN A 73 -14.43 21.39 -17.55
C GLN A 73 -14.04 22.36 -16.44
N ASN A 74 -14.56 22.16 -15.22
CA ASN A 74 -14.36 23.08 -14.09
C ASN A 74 -13.46 22.53 -12.98
N GLY A 75 -13.04 21.26 -13.07
CA GLY A 75 -12.44 20.59 -11.92
C GLY A 75 -11.11 21.14 -11.48
N GLY A 76 -10.28 21.65 -12.40
CA GLY A 76 -9.04 22.33 -12.04
C GLY A 76 -9.29 23.57 -11.16
N GLN A 77 -10.31 24.37 -11.48
CA GLN A 77 -10.67 25.53 -10.67
C GLN A 77 -11.22 25.11 -9.31
N ILE A 78 -12.16 24.17 -9.28
CA ILE A 78 -12.77 23.70 -8.02
C ILE A 78 -11.73 23.08 -7.09
N ILE A 79 -10.80 22.29 -7.62
CA ILE A 79 -9.73 21.68 -6.82
C ILE A 79 -8.77 22.75 -6.27
N ASN A 80 -8.45 23.79 -7.04
CA ASN A 80 -7.69 24.92 -6.52
C ASN A 80 -8.42 25.60 -5.35
N GLU A 81 -9.72 25.88 -5.51
CA GLU A 81 -10.54 26.44 -4.41
C GLU A 81 -10.57 25.51 -3.19
N MET A 82 -10.68 24.19 -3.40
CA MET A 82 -10.62 23.19 -2.34
C MET A 82 -9.26 23.19 -1.62
N VAL A 83 -8.16 23.33 -2.36
CA VAL A 83 -6.79 23.43 -1.83
C VAL A 83 -6.61 24.68 -0.98
N GLU A 84 -7.10 25.83 -1.44
CA GLU A 84 -7.02 27.10 -0.71
C GLU A 84 -7.84 27.07 0.59
N ILE A 85 -9.08 26.60 0.53
CA ILE A 85 -9.93 26.44 1.71
C ILE A 85 -9.30 25.43 2.68
N TYR A 86 -8.73 24.33 2.19
CA TYR A 86 -8.02 23.41 3.06
C TYR A 86 -6.83 24.09 3.76
N ARG A 87 -6.02 24.88 3.04
CA ARG A 87 -4.87 25.61 3.62
C ARG A 87 -5.30 26.58 4.71
N GLU A 88 -6.35 27.34 4.47
CA GLU A 88 -6.89 28.34 5.40
C GLU A 88 -7.37 27.67 6.70
N TYR A 89 -8.11 26.57 6.58
CA TYR A 89 -8.81 25.97 7.72
C TYR A 89 -8.15 24.70 8.27
N LYS A 90 -7.02 24.21 7.74
CA LYS A 90 -6.42 22.94 8.17
C LYS A 90 -6.21 22.87 9.69
N ASN A 91 -5.83 23.98 10.32
CA ASN A 91 -5.59 24.02 11.77
C ASN A 91 -6.86 23.89 12.61
N GLU A 92 -8.03 24.21 12.05
CA GLU A 92 -9.34 24.06 12.68
C GLU A 92 -9.91 22.65 12.52
N LEU A 93 -9.40 21.88 11.55
CA LEU A 93 -9.80 20.50 11.33
C LEU A 93 -9.05 19.57 12.28
N SER A 94 -9.78 18.61 12.86
CA SER A 94 -9.15 17.49 13.56
C SER A 94 -8.30 16.67 12.60
N ILE A 95 -7.30 15.98 13.13
CA ILE A 95 -6.39 15.11 12.36
C ILE A 95 -7.17 14.11 11.46
N PRO A 96 -8.17 13.35 11.95
CA PRO A 96 -8.97 12.48 11.08
C PRO A 96 -9.76 13.21 10.00
N LEU A 97 -10.24 14.42 10.29
CA LEU A 97 -11.00 15.21 9.31
C LEU A 97 -10.10 15.78 8.21
N ARG A 98 -8.86 16.16 8.56
CA ARG A 98 -7.83 16.51 7.58
C ARG A 98 -7.56 15.37 6.63
N GLU A 99 -7.45 14.15 7.15
CA GLU A 99 -7.25 12.94 6.34
C GLU A 99 -8.39 12.78 5.36
N TYR A 100 -9.63 12.74 5.87
CA TYR A 100 -10.82 12.55 5.06
C TYR A 100 -10.94 13.60 3.94
N VAL A 101 -10.76 14.88 4.26
CA VAL A 101 -10.87 15.97 3.27
C VAL A 101 -9.80 15.83 2.18
N LEU A 102 -8.57 15.45 2.53
CA LEU A 102 -7.52 15.24 1.54
C LEU A 102 -7.74 13.98 0.70
N THR A 103 -8.07 12.85 1.32
CA THR A 103 -8.08 11.54 0.64
C THR A 103 -9.39 11.24 -0.06
N ASP A 104 -10.49 11.26 0.69
CA ASP A 104 -11.84 10.97 0.19
C ASP A 104 -12.49 12.23 -0.42
N GLY A 105 -11.80 13.38 -0.34
CA GLY A 105 -12.20 14.63 -0.98
C GLY A 105 -11.30 14.99 -2.15
N ILE A 106 -10.23 15.75 -1.88
CA ILE A 106 -9.41 16.39 -2.90
C ILE A 106 -8.75 15.37 -3.84
N LEU A 107 -8.07 14.35 -3.30
CA LEU A 107 -7.38 13.33 -4.11
C LEU A 107 -8.36 12.49 -4.93
N GLU A 108 -9.47 12.07 -4.33
CA GLU A 108 -10.51 11.33 -5.05
C GLU A 108 -11.04 12.13 -6.24
N VAL A 109 -11.34 13.43 -6.05
CA VAL A 109 -11.82 14.30 -7.12
C VAL A 109 -10.75 14.54 -8.19
N CYS A 110 -9.48 14.74 -7.80
CA CYS A 110 -8.36 14.87 -8.73
C CYS A 110 -8.32 13.67 -9.69
N TYR A 111 -8.43 12.45 -9.15
CA TYR A 111 -8.46 11.23 -9.93
C TYR A 111 -9.75 11.11 -10.74
N ARG A 112 -10.93 11.30 -10.14
CA ARG A 112 -12.21 11.13 -10.82
C ARG A 112 -12.36 12.04 -12.04
N VAL A 113 -11.81 13.26 -11.94
CA VAL A 113 -11.84 14.26 -13.01
C VAL A 113 -10.64 14.13 -13.97
N GLN A 114 -9.62 13.35 -13.62
CA GLN A 114 -8.40 13.14 -14.40
C GLN A 114 -7.67 14.46 -14.69
N ILE A 115 -7.36 15.21 -13.63
CA ILE A 115 -6.61 16.47 -13.73
C ILE A 115 -5.23 16.24 -14.36
N ASP A 116 -4.93 16.90 -15.47
CA ASP A 116 -3.63 16.78 -16.15
C ASP A 116 -2.57 17.79 -15.64
N ASP A 117 -3.00 18.80 -14.87
CA ASP A 117 -2.09 19.78 -14.26
C ASP A 117 -1.24 19.13 -13.15
N SER A 118 0.01 18.83 -13.49
CA SER A 118 0.93 18.20 -12.56
C SER A 118 1.36 19.11 -11.42
N GLN A 119 1.36 20.44 -11.60
CA GLN A 119 1.70 21.36 -10.51
C GLN A 119 0.61 21.38 -9.46
N LEU A 120 -0.66 21.41 -9.88
CA LEU A 120 -1.78 21.28 -8.95
C LEU A 120 -1.73 19.96 -8.18
N ILE A 121 -1.47 18.84 -8.85
CA ILE A 121 -1.31 17.54 -8.17
C ILE A 121 -0.15 17.57 -7.18
N LYS A 122 0.99 18.19 -7.52
CA LYS A 122 2.11 18.39 -6.59
C LYS A 122 1.68 19.18 -5.36
N GLU A 123 0.90 20.25 -5.52
CA GLU A 123 0.42 21.03 -4.38
C GLU A 123 -0.47 20.21 -3.45
N VAL A 124 -1.37 19.39 -3.99
CA VAL A 124 -2.19 18.46 -3.20
C VAL A 124 -1.31 17.44 -2.46
N LEU A 125 -0.30 16.86 -3.13
CA LEU A 125 0.62 15.91 -2.50
C LEU A 125 1.47 16.58 -1.41
N ASN A 126 1.90 17.83 -1.60
CA ASN A 126 2.59 18.61 -0.58
C ASN A 126 1.71 18.83 0.66
N LEU A 127 0.44 19.17 0.48
CA LEU A 127 -0.50 19.31 1.61
C LEU A 127 -0.66 18.01 2.38
N LEU A 128 -0.70 16.87 1.68
CA LEU A 128 -0.73 15.57 2.32
C LEU A 128 0.54 15.31 3.12
N TYR A 129 1.71 15.58 2.53
CA TYR A 129 2.99 15.41 3.21
C TYR A 129 3.14 16.34 4.42
N GLU A 130 2.77 17.61 4.30
CA GLU A 130 2.82 18.58 5.40
C GLU A 130 1.95 18.14 6.58
N SER A 131 0.82 17.51 6.30
CA SER A 131 -0.14 17.11 7.33
C SER A 131 0.31 15.87 8.11
N TRP A 132 1.05 14.97 7.48
CA TRP A 132 1.33 13.63 8.03
C TRP A 132 2.80 13.24 8.06
N SER A 133 3.68 14.02 7.41
CA SER A 133 5.05 13.63 7.07
C SER A 133 5.11 12.25 6.39
N SER A 134 4.06 11.90 5.65
CA SER A 134 3.93 10.62 4.95
C SER A 134 2.84 10.68 3.88
N PHE A 135 2.77 9.65 3.04
CA PHE A 135 1.73 9.48 2.01
C PHE A 135 0.80 8.31 2.32
N GLY A 136 0.67 7.98 3.61
CA GLY A 136 0.07 6.73 4.04
C GLY A 136 -1.33 6.53 3.53
N SER A 137 -2.16 7.54 3.73
CA SER A 137 -3.57 7.50 3.34
C SER A 137 -3.76 7.32 1.82
N LEU A 138 -2.93 7.95 0.97
CA LEU A 138 -2.94 7.73 -0.48
C LEU A 138 -2.55 6.29 -0.82
N HIS A 139 -1.46 5.78 -0.25
CA HIS A 139 -0.98 4.43 -0.52
C HIS A 139 -1.93 3.35 0.01
N PHE A 140 -2.53 3.53 1.19
CA PHE A 140 -3.53 2.61 1.73
C PHE A 140 -4.82 2.63 0.94
N SER A 141 -5.30 3.79 0.47
CA SER A 141 -6.44 3.83 -0.45
C SER A 141 -6.16 3.05 -1.72
N ALA A 142 -4.96 3.22 -2.31
CA ALA A 142 -4.55 2.46 -3.48
C ALA A 142 -4.41 0.95 -3.23
N ILE A 143 -3.95 0.55 -2.04
CA ILE A 143 -3.67 -0.85 -1.70
C ILE A 143 -4.93 -1.59 -1.23
N LEU A 144 -5.71 -0.99 -0.33
CA LEU A 144 -6.83 -1.63 0.38
C LEU A 144 -8.18 -1.42 -0.31
N LYS A 145 -8.33 -0.36 -1.12
CA LYS A 145 -9.57 -0.04 -1.84
C LYS A 145 -9.40 -0.06 -3.37
N PRO A 146 -8.82 -1.12 -3.98
CA PRO A 146 -8.55 -1.11 -5.42
C PRO A 146 -9.82 -0.98 -6.25
N ASN A 147 -10.95 -1.55 -5.80
CA ASN A 147 -12.21 -1.57 -6.55
C ASN A 147 -13.02 -0.27 -6.47
N HIS A 148 -12.88 0.53 -5.40
CA HIS A 148 -13.64 1.79 -5.26
C HIS A 148 -13.30 2.81 -6.35
N HIS A 149 -12.12 2.69 -6.95
CA HIS A 149 -11.67 3.59 -8.00
C HIS A 149 -11.83 3.01 -9.42
N HIS A 150 -12.34 1.77 -9.54
CA HIS A 150 -12.58 1.09 -10.81
C HIS A 150 -14.00 1.28 -11.35
N GLU A 151 -14.98 1.64 -10.50
CA GLU A 151 -16.38 1.78 -10.93
C GLU A 151 -16.67 3.06 -11.74
N VAL A 152 -15.74 4.02 -11.77
CA VAL A 152 -16.02 5.33 -12.37
C VAL A 152 -16.09 5.31 -13.90
N GLN A 153 -15.54 4.33 -14.65
CA GLN A 153 -15.79 4.27 -16.10
C GLN A 153 -15.30 2.97 -16.77
N GLY A 154 -16.21 2.30 -17.50
CA GLY A 154 -16.01 1.03 -18.20
C GLY A 154 -15.12 1.07 -19.46
N SER A 155 -14.01 1.79 -19.45
CA SER A 155 -13.05 1.78 -20.56
C SER A 155 -11.60 1.71 -20.06
N ASN A 156 -10.77 0.90 -20.74
CA ASN A 156 -9.31 0.82 -20.55
C ASN A 156 -8.55 2.13 -20.85
N GLN A 157 -9.25 3.27 -20.93
CA GLN A 157 -8.71 4.52 -21.45
C GLN A 157 -7.94 5.32 -20.40
N TYR A 158 -8.26 5.17 -19.11
CA TYR A 158 -7.65 5.95 -18.03
C TYR A 158 -6.70 5.12 -17.16
N PRO A 159 -5.62 5.73 -16.63
CA PRO A 159 -4.76 5.08 -15.65
C PRO A 159 -5.55 4.76 -14.36
N ASP A 160 -5.17 3.68 -13.66
CA ASP A 160 -5.71 3.42 -12.32
C ASP A 160 -5.27 4.49 -11.31
N TYR A 161 -5.98 4.59 -10.19
CA TYR A 161 -5.76 5.59 -9.12
C TYR A 161 -4.29 5.74 -8.73
N LEU A 162 -3.59 4.62 -8.50
CA LEU A 162 -2.17 4.66 -8.13
C LEU A 162 -1.31 5.16 -9.29
N SER A 163 -1.54 4.64 -10.50
CA SER A 163 -0.82 5.05 -11.71
C SER A 163 -1.01 6.55 -12.02
N PHE A 164 -2.18 7.11 -11.75
CA PHE A 164 -2.47 8.54 -11.91
C PHE A 164 -1.49 9.40 -11.09
N PHE A 165 -1.43 9.20 -9.77
CA PHE A 165 -0.54 10.00 -8.91
C PHE A 165 0.95 9.72 -9.17
N LEU A 166 1.31 8.46 -9.43
CA LEU A 166 2.70 8.11 -9.76
C LEU A 166 3.18 8.77 -11.05
N GLU A 167 2.32 8.92 -12.05
CA GLU A 167 2.66 9.58 -13.31
C GLU A 167 2.92 11.08 -13.12
N HIS A 168 2.06 11.79 -12.38
CA HIS A 168 2.30 13.19 -12.04
C HIS A 168 3.58 13.38 -11.23
N ALA A 169 3.79 12.54 -10.21
CA ALA A 169 5.00 12.57 -9.40
C ALA A 169 6.25 12.31 -10.23
N ARG A 170 6.19 11.39 -11.19
CA ARG A 170 7.29 11.08 -12.11
C ARG A 170 7.61 12.25 -13.03
N ARG A 171 6.60 12.88 -13.65
CA ARG A 171 6.78 14.04 -14.56
C ARG A 171 7.52 15.18 -13.88
N LEU A 172 7.23 15.42 -12.61
CA LEU A 172 7.84 16.48 -11.81
C LEU A 172 9.07 16.03 -10.99
N LYS A 173 9.46 14.75 -11.09
CA LYS A 173 10.57 14.17 -10.33
C LYS A 173 10.45 14.43 -8.82
N LEU A 174 9.25 14.20 -8.26
CA LEU A 174 8.96 14.57 -6.88
C LEU A 174 9.79 13.76 -5.88
N GLU A 175 10.45 14.49 -5.00
CA GLU A 175 11.24 13.98 -3.88
C GLU A 175 10.82 14.72 -2.60
N TYR A 176 10.79 13.99 -1.50
CA TYR A 176 10.46 14.47 -0.15
C TYR A 176 11.57 13.99 0.78
N ASP A 177 12.25 14.92 1.44
CA ASP A 177 13.43 14.65 2.26
C ASP A 177 14.52 13.84 1.54
N GLY A 178 14.72 14.13 0.25
CA GLY A 178 15.70 13.44 -0.61
C GLY A 178 15.30 12.01 -1.01
N ILE A 179 14.08 11.58 -0.68
CA ILE A 179 13.51 10.28 -1.04
C ILE A 179 12.45 10.50 -2.11
N ARG A 180 12.44 9.66 -3.15
CA ARG A 180 11.41 9.74 -4.20
C ARG A 180 10.03 9.50 -3.60
N PHE A 181 9.02 10.21 -4.10
CA PHE A 181 7.62 10.02 -3.68
C PHE A 181 7.20 8.54 -3.58
N ILE A 182 7.57 7.72 -4.58
CA ILE A 182 7.23 6.30 -4.64
C ILE A 182 7.92 5.43 -3.58
N ASP A 183 9.07 5.88 -3.07
CA ASP A 183 9.89 5.19 -2.09
C ASP A 183 9.67 5.74 -0.66
N ALA A 184 9.01 6.89 -0.53
CA ALA A 184 8.70 7.53 0.75
C ALA A 184 7.84 6.62 1.63
N SER A 185 8.12 6.59 2.94
CA SER A 185 7.45 5.66 3.85
C SER A 185 5.96 5.96 3.98
N VAL A 186 5.19 4.89 4.20
CA VAL A 186 3.74 4.98 4.34
C VAL A 186 3.35 5.73 5.64
N TYR A 187 4.10 5.54 6.72
CA TYR A 187 3.95 6.32 7.96
C TYR A 187 5.30 6.69 8.54
N SER A 188 5.34 7.71 9.39
CA SER A 188 6.52 8.04 10.20
C SER A 188 6.90 6.91 11.16
N SER A 189 5.90 6.19 11.69
CA SER A 189 6.07 5.03 12.59
C SER A 189 6.42 3.73 11.85
N ILE A 190 5.97 3.59 10.59
CA ILE A 190 6.26 2.44 9.74
C ILE A 190 7.23 2.89 8.66
N ARG A 191 8.53 2.78 8.95
CA ARG A 191 9.64 3.13 8.04
C ARG A 191 9.83 2.11 6.91
N LYS A 192 8.74 1.77 6.23
CA LYS A 192 8.68 0.79 5.14
C LYS A 192 8.04 1.44 3.93
N SER A 193 8.70 1.31 2.77
CA SER A 193 8.17 1.84 1.51
C SER A 193 6.87 1.12 1.11
N PRO A 194 5.93 1.80 0.44
CA PRO A 194 4.65 1.24 -0.01
C PRO A 194 4.78 -0.07 -0.78
N VAL A 195 5.86 -0.24 -1.54
CA VAL A 195 6.11 -1.46 -2.32
C VAL A 195 6.23 -2.70 -1.44
N PHE A 196 6.83 -2.58 -0.26
CA PHE A 196 6.94 -3.72 0.65
C PHE A 196 5.66 -3.97 1.43
N ILE A 197 4.90 -2.92 1.77
CA ILE A 197 3.57 -3.09 2.38
C ILE A 197 2.67 -3.86 1.42
N ALA A 198 2.63 -3.48 0.14
CA ALA A 198 1.86 -4.19 -0.87
C ALA A 198 2.31 -5.66 -1.02
N ALA A 199 3.61 -5.94 -0.86
CA ALA A 199 4.13 -7.30 -0.87
C ALA A 199 3.72 -8.10 0.38
N ASP A 200 3.81 -7.52 1.57
CA ASP A 200 3.51 -8.21 2.83
C ASP A 200 2.05 -8.66 2.93
N ILE A 201 1.13 -7.87 2.37
CA ILE A 201 -0.30 -8.18 2.37
C ILE A 201 -0.79 -8.82 1.06
N TRP A 202 0.13 -9.22 0.19
CA TRP A 202 -0.11 -9.94 -1.06
C TRP A 202 -0.95 -9.19 -2.10
N CYS A 203 -0.98 -7.86 -2.05
CA CYS A 203 -1.65 -7.01 -3.04
C CYS A 203 -0.80 -6.86 -4.31
N TRP A 204 -0.80 -7.90 -5.14
CA TRP A 204 0.08 -8.01 -6.31
C TRP A 204 -0.14 -6.93 -7.37
N LYS A 205 -1.35 -6.38 -7.52
CA LYS A 205 -1.66 -5.31 -8.49
C LYS A 205 -0.97 -3.99 -8.12
N PRO A 206 -1.20 -3.38 -6.93
CA PRO A 206 -0.41 -2.25 -6.46
C PRO A 206 1.09 -2.52 -6.46
N LEU A 207 1.52 -3.70 -5.99
CA LEU A 207 2.94 -4.10 -6.02
C LEU A 207 3.52 -4.02 -7.44
N LEU A 208 2.84 -4.57 -8.43
CA LEU A 208 3.26 -4.50 -9.82
C LEU A 208 3.36 -3.04 -10.28
N ARG A 209 2.39 -2.19 -9.94
CA ARG A 209 2.41 -0.76 -10.30
C ARG A 209 3.59 -0.03 -9.68
N TYR A 210 3.81 -0.17 -8.37
CA TYR A 210 4.97 0.43 -7.70
C TYR A 210 6.27 0.03 -8.40
N LEU A 211 6.45 -1.26 -8.67
CA LEU A 211 7.64 -1.75 -9.34
C LEU A 211 7.74 -1.24 -10.78
N GLN A 212 6.64 -1.14 -11.53
CA GLN A 212 6.63 -0.59 -12.88
C GLN A 212 7.10 0.87 -12.94
N TYR A 213 6.71 1.68 -11.96
CA TYR A 213 7.17 3.07 -11.79
C TYR A 213 8.55 3.20 -11.11
N GLY A 214 9.16 2.06 -10.77
CA GLY A 214 10.54 2.00 -10.33
C GLY A 214 10.74 2.17 -8.82
N ALA A 215 9.75 1.77 -8.02
CA ALA A 215 9.94 1.61 -6.58
C ALA A 215 11.11 0.65 -6.30
N ARG A 216 11.94 1.00 -5.32
CA ARG A 216 13.13 0.22 -4.95
C ARG A 216 12.72 -0.94 -4.05
N PHE A 217 12.93 -2.16 -4.53
CA PHE A 217 12.66 -3.41 -3.80
C PHE A 217 13.97 -4.12 -3.45
N GLU A 218 14.83 -3.43 -2.71
CA GLU A 218 16.17 -3.90 -2.33
C GLU A 218 16.40 -3.75 -0.84
N ASN A 219 17.54 -4.24 -0.34
CA ASN A 219 17.94 -4.14 1.07
C ASN A 219 18.17 -2.68 1.46
N VAL A 220 17.10 -1.91 1.67
CA VAL A 220 17.16 -0.63 2.35
C VAL A 220 17.36 -0.95 3.83
N MET A 221 18.49 -0.54 4.39
CA MET A 221 18.71 -0.63 5.83
C MET A 221 17.68 0.27 6.50
N VAL A 222 16.81 -0.31 7.32
CA VAL A 222 16.07 0.46 8.31
C VAL A 222 17.11 0.83 9.37
N ASP A 223 17.27 2.13 9.67
CA ASP A 223 18.30 2.68 10.55
C ASP A 223 18.67 1.77 11.74
N ALA A 224 19.97 1.68 12.01
CA ALA A 224 20.60 0.84 13.03
C ALA A 224 20.15 1.11 14.49
N SER A 225 19.23 2.04 14.73
CA SER A 225 18.80 2.45 16.07
C SER A 225 17.70 1.60 16.68
N SER A 226 17.00 0.73 15.92
CA SER A 226 15.79 0.04 16.41
C SER A 226 15.90 -1.46 16.64
N THR A 227 16.98 -2.14 16.23
CA THR A 227 17.10 -3.60 16.44
C THR A 227 18.29 -3.95 17.33
N ARG A 228 17.99 -4.34 18.58
CA ARG A 228 18.95 -4.98 19.50
C ARG A 228 19.50 -6.33 18.98
N HIS A 229 19.05 -6.82 17.82
CA HIS A 229 19.41 -8.13 17.25
C HIS A 229 19.61 -8.07 15.72
N GLY A 230 20.47 -7.17 15.24
CA GLY A 230 20.96 -7.18 13.87
C GLY A 230 20.10 -6.36 12.88
N VAL A 231 20.77 -5.80 11.87
CA VAL A 231 20.13 -5.01 10.81
C VAL A 231 19.42 -5.98 9.86
N GLU A 232 18.13 -6.22 10.09
CA GLU A 232 17.32 -6.99 9.14
C GLU A 232 16.85 -6.08 8.01
N SER A 233 17.07 -6.53 6.78
CA SER A 233 16.63 -5.83 5.58
C SER A 233 15.11 -6.01 5.41
N ALA A 234 14.40 -4.95 5.04
CA ALA A 234 12.97 -5.02 4.71
C ALA A 234 12.66 -6.07 3.63
N LEU A 235 13.58 -6.27 2.67
CA LEU A 235 13.47 -7.32 1.66
C LEU A 235 13.57 -8.71 2.27
N SER A 236 14.53 -8.92 3.18
CA SER A 236 14.69 -10.21 3.86
C SER A 236 13.45 -10.55 4.66
N ASP A 237 12.91 -9.59 5.41
CA ASP A 237 11.73 -9.83 6.26
C ASP A 237 10.49 -10.13 5.44
N THR A 238 10.26 -9.36 4.37
CA THR A 238 9.16 -9.63 3.44
C THR A 238 9.33 -11.00 2.79
N LEU A 239 10.51 -11.35 2.28
CA LEU A 239 10.74 -12.67 1.68
C LEU A 239 10.52 -13.81 2.68
N ARG A 240 11.09 -13.73 3.88
CA ARG A 240 10.90 -14.73 4.95
C ARG A 240 9.43 -14.89 5.29
N SER A 241 8.71 -13.77 5.46
CA SER A 241 7.27 -13.77 5.70
C SER A 241 6.53 -14.54 4.59
N LEU A 242 6.78 -14.21 3.32
CA LEU A 242 6.12 -14.88 2.20
C LEU A 242 6.44 -16.39 2.12
N ILE A 243 7.69 -16.81 2.38
CA ILE A 243 8.03 -18.25 2.41
C ILE A 243 7.42 -18.94 3.63
N ARG A 244 7.30 -18.27 4.79
CA ARG A 244 6.55 -18.80 5.95
C ARG A 244 5.10 -19.06 5.59
N TYR A 245 4.46 -18.12 4.88
CA TYR A 245 3.08 -18.31 4.43
C TYR A 245 2.94 -19.43 3.41
N LEU A 246 3.90 -19.60 2.47
CA LEU A 246 3.94 -20.78 1.61
C LEU A 246 4.05 -22.07 2.43
N TRP A 247 4.89 -22.10 3.46
CA TRP A 247 4.99 -23.29 4.31
C TRP A 247 3.64 -23.64 4.94
N ILE A 248 3.05 -22.68 5.66
CA ILE A 248 1.83 -22.90 6.45
C ILE A 248 0.63 -23.22 5.56
N ARG A 249 0.48 -22.52 4.43
CA ARG A 249 -0.73 -22.58 3.61
C ARG A 249 -0.67 -23.58 2.45
N LEU A 250 0.52 -24.05 2.08
CA LEU A 250 0.72 -24.91 0.92
C LEU A 250 1.49 -26.17 1.26
N VAL A 251 2.72 -26.03 1.78
CA VAL A 251 3.62 -27.17 1.96
C VAL A 251 3.16 -28.09 3.09
N GLN A 252 2.85 -27.54 4.27
CA GLN A 252 2.41 -28.34 5.41
C GLN A 252 1.10 -29.11 5.11
N PRO A 253 0.05 -28.50 4.55
CA PRO A 253 -1.14 -29.24 4.11
C PRO A 253 -0.83 -30.32 3.07
N ALA A 254 0.01 -30.02 2.07
CA ALA A 254 0.37 -31.00 1.04
C ALA A 254 1.11 -32.22 1.62
N ILE A 255 1.99 -32.00 2.62
CA ILE A 255 2.66 -33.08 3.36
C ILE A 255 1.63 -33.92 4.14
N ILE A 256 0.68 -33.29 4.83
CA ILE A 256 -0.37 -34.00 5.60
C ILE A 256 -1.22 -34.86 4.68
N LEU A 257 -1.54 -34.35 3.49
CA LEU A 257 -2.31 -35.06 2.47
C LEU A 257 -1.47 -36.05 1.65
N SER A 258 -0.16 -36.15 1.90
CA SER A 258 0.78 -37.00 1.16
C SER A 258 0.76 -36.76 -0.36
N LEU A 259 0.54 -35.52 -0.79
CA LEU A 259 0.49 -35.16 -2.20
C LEU A 259 1.88 -35.29 -2.82
N THR A 260 2.05 -36.26 -3.71
CA THR A 260 3.33 -36.56 -4.37
C THR A 260 3.25 -36.43 -5.88
N GLU A 261 2.09 -36.75 -6.46
CA GLU A 261 1.89 -36.73 -7.91
C GLU A 261 1.54 -35.32 -8.42
N PRO A 262 2.11 -34.88 -9.56
CA PRO A 262 1.85 -33.54 -10.10
C PRO A 262 0.37 -33.24 -10.36
N GLU A 263 -0.40 -34.24 -10.76
CA GLU A 263 -1.83 -34.12 -11.09
C GLU A 263 -2.66 -33.80 -9.84
N GLU A 264 -2.43 -34.53 -8.74
CA GLU A 264 -3.07 -34.30 -7.43
C GLU A 264 -2.70 -32.92 -6.87
N ILE A 265 -1.43 -32.53 -7.02
CA ILE A 265 -0.95 -31.22 -6.60
C ILE A 265 -1.64 -30.13 -7.41
N GLN A 266 -1.80 -30.31 -8.72
CA GLN A 266 -2.45 -29.34 -9.59
C GLN A 266 -3.94 -29.21 -9.27
N GLU A 267 -4.64 -30.32 -9.00
CA GLU A 267 -6.03 -30.33 -8.55
C GLU A 267 -6.18 -29.60 -7.22
N TYR A 268 -5.34 -29.95 -6.23
CA TYR A 268 -5.29 -29.27 -4.93
C TYR A 268 -5.05 -27.76 -5.11
N CYS A 269 -4.09 -27.38 -5.97
CA CYS A 269 -3.76 -25.98 -6.26
C CYS A 269 -4.89 -25.23 -6.99
N SER A 270 -5.69 -25.93 -7.80
CA SER A 270 -6.81 -25.36 -8.54
C SER A 270 -8.00 -25.04 -7.64
N GLY A 271 -8.17 -25.79 -6.55
CA GLY A 271 -9.18 -25.55 -5.51
C GLY A 271 -8.81 -24.46 -4.49
N MET A 272 -7.64 -23.82 -4.62
CA MET A 272 -7.14 -22.92 -3.58
C MET A 272 -7.87 -21.59 -3.51
N HIS A 273 -7.97 -21.09 -2.28
CA HIS A 273 -8.55 -19.79 -1.98
C HIS A 273 -7.84 -18.64 -2.70
N LEU A 274 -8.58 -17.57 -3.00
CA LEU A 274 -8.10 -16.38 -3.70
C LEU A 274 -6.79 -15.82 -3.11
N GLU A 275 -6.65 -15.88 -1.78
CA GLU A 275 -5.47 -15.42 -1.04
C GLU A 275 -4.17 -16.10 -1.47
N LEU A 276 -4.16 -17.42 -1.67
CA LEU A 276 -2.92 -18.09 -2.06
C LEU A 276 -2.57 -17.79 -3.53
N ARG A 277 -3.59 -17.61 -4.37
CA ARG A 277 -3.39 -17.13 -5.73
C ARG A 277 -2.67 -15.78 -5.71
N ASP A 278 -3.10 -14.86 -4.86
CA ASP A 278 -2.49 -13.53 -4.74
C ASP A 278 -1.08 -13.60 -4.12
N LEU A 279 -0.82 -14.51 -3.18
CA LEU A 279 0.53 -14.82 -2.69
C LEU A 279 1.46 -15.28 -3.82
N PHE A 280 1.01 -16.20 -4.69
CA PHE A 280 1.82 -16.66 -5.81
C PHE A 280 2.11 -15.56 -6.83
N HIS A 281 1.11 -14.72 -7.15
CA HIS A 281 1.33 -13.58 -8.03
C HIS A 281 2.35 -12.60 -7.43
N THR A 282 2.20 -12.29 -6.15
CA THR A 282 3.12 -11.44 -5.38
C THR A 282 4.55 -11.98 -5.45
N LEU A 283 4.75 -13.26 -5.14
CA LEU A 283 6.07 -13.90 -5.21
C LEU A 283 6.64 -13.90 -6.63
N ARG A 284 5.84 -14.25 -7.65
CA ARG A 284 6.29 -14.21 -9.06
C ARG A 284 6.77 -12.81 -9.46
N ILE A 285 6.08 -11.75 -9.01
CA ILE A 285 6.46 -10.36 -9.29
C ILE A 285 7.75 -10.00 -8.55
N ILE A 286 7.87 -10.33 -7.27
CA ILE A 286 9.09 -10.09 -6.47
C ILE A 286 10.30 -10.78 -7.10
N LEU A 287 10.13 -12.03 -7.52
CA LEU A 287 11.15 -12.80 -8.23
C LEU A 287 11.52 -12.21 -9.59
N ARG A 288 10.75 -11.27 -10.15
CA ARG A 288 11.15 -10.56 -11.37
C ARG A 288 11.99 -9.31 -11.09
N VAL A 289 12.02 -8.81 -9.86
CA VAL A 289 12.72 -7.56 -9.51
C VAL A 289 13.92 -7.76 -8.60
N VAL A 290 13.88 -8.75 -7.71
CA VAL A 290 15.00 -9.04 -6.81
C VAL A 290 16.23 -9.42 -7.62
N ARG A 291 17.35 -8.71 -7.41
CA ARG A 291 18.61 -8.94 -8.11
C ARG A 291 19.15 -10.35 -7.85
N ARG A 292 19.33 -10.73 -6.59
CA ARG A 292 19.85 -12.05 -6.19
C ARG A 292 19.14 -12.57 -4.95
N LEU A 293 18.71 -13.83 -4.98
CA LEU A 293 18.24 -14.54 -3.80
C LEU A 293 19.43 -15.22 -3.15
N ARG A 294 19.94 -14.59 -2.09
CA ARG A 294 21.03 -15.18 -1.30
C ARG A 294 20.47 -16.23 -0.33
N SER A 295 21.29 -17.20 0.04
CA SER A 295 20.88 -18.28 0.96
C SER A 295 20.54 -17.72 2.35
N ASP A 296 21.39 -16.85 2.88
CA ASP A 296 21.26 -16.16 4.18
C ASP A 296 19.95 -15.37 4.34
N VAL A 297 19.38 -14.90 3.22
CA VAL A 297 18.12 -14.14 3.23
C VAL A 297 16.93 -15.05 3.53
N LEU A 298 16.95 -16.28 3.04
CA LEU A 298 15.85 -17.21 3.20
C LEU A 298 16.09 -18.24 4.31
N GLU A 299 17.27 -18.29 4.92
CA GLU A 299 17.47 -19.09 6.13
C GLU A 299 16.65 -18.49 7.28
N PHE A 300 15.57 -19.17 7.65
CA PHE A 300 14.80 -18.84 8.84
C PHE A 300 14.28 -20.11 9.50
N VAL A 301 14.16 -20.03 10.82
CA VAL A 301 13.44 -21.02 11.63
C VAL A 301 11.98 -20.59 11.70
N ILE A 302 11.06 -21.51 11.37
CA ILE A 302 9.64 -21.35 11.65
C ILE A 302 9.42 -21.85 13.07
N ARG A 303 8.84 -21.03 13.94
CA ARG A 303 8.39 -21.47 15.26
C ARG A 303 6.90 -21.68 15.17
N ASP A 304 6.41 -22.84 15.60
CA ASP A 304 4.98 -23.06 15.72
C ASP A 304 4.46 -22.26 16.94
N HIS A 305 3.25 -21.73 16.85
CA HIS A 305 2.61 -20.90 17.87
C HIS A 305 2.18 -21.70 19.12
N SER A 306 2.43 -23.01 19.14
CA SER A 306 2.10 -23.87 20.27
C SER A 306 3.00 -23.67 21.49
N ASP A 307 3.97 -22.74 21.48
CA ASP A 307 4.94 -22.39 22.54
C ASP A 307 5.72 -23.58 23.15
N GLN A 308 5.47 -24.81 22.68
CA GLN A 308 6.00 -26.05 23.24
C GLN A 308 6.95 -26.77 22.28
N TRP A 309 6.91 -26.47 20.97
CA TRP A 309 7.79 -27.09 19.98
C TRP A 309 8.24 -26.10 18.90
N VAL A 310 9.56 -25.85 18.84
CA VAL A 310 10.18 -25.15 17.72
C VAL A 310 10.52 -26.18 16.66
N VAL A 311 9.71 -26.28 15.60
CA VAL A 311 10.06 -27.11 14.45
C VAL A 311 10.95 -26.31 13.51
N GLU A 312 12.27 -26.47 13.64
CA GLU A 312 13.21 -25.85 12.73
C GLU A 312 13.06 -26.45 11.32
N ILE A 313 12.44 -25.69 10.42
CA ILE A 313 12.27 -26.07 9.02
C ILE A 313 13.22 -25.22 8.19
N PRO A 314 14.29 -25.81 7.64
CA PRO A 314 15.16 -25.12 6.70
C PRO A 314 14.35 -24.67 5.49
N SER A 315 14.57 -23.44 5.02
CA SER A 315 13.93 -22.91 3.82
C SER A 315 14.13 -23.80 2.60
N GLU A 316 15.29 -24.43 2.48
CA GLU A 316 15.59 -25.39 1.40
C GLU A 316 14.55 -26.51 1.31
N ARG A 317 14.03 -27.00 2.45
CA ARG A 317 12.98 -28.01 2.48
C ARG A 317 11.67 -27.48 1.89
N VAL A 318 11.32 -26.23 2.22
CA VAL A 318 10.14 -25.54 1.65
C VAL A 318 10.31 -25.36 0.14
N LEU A 319 11.46 -24.85 -0.29
CA LEU A 319 11.77 -24.55 -1.69
C LEU A 319 11.88 -25.81 -2.56
N SER A 320 12.26 -26.93 -1.95
CA SER A 320 12.38 -28.22 -2.62
C SER A 320 11.08 -29.02 -2.65
N HIS A 321 10.00 -28.56 -2.01
CA HIS A 321 8.73 -29.27 -2.04
C HIS A 321 8.14 -29.31 -3.48
N PRO A 322 7.63 -30.46 -3.98
CA PRO A 322 7.07 -30.59 -5.33
C PRO A 322 6.02 -29.52 -5.66
N THR A 323 5.14 -29.21 -4.70
CA THR A 323 4.11 -28.15 -4.86
C THR A 323 4.70 -26.76 -5.10
N VAL A 324 5.77 -26.41 -4.38
CA VAL A 324 6.45 -25.11 -4.58
C VAL A 324 7.18 -25.10 -5.91
N GLN A 325 7.81 -26.21 -6.30
CA GLN A 325 8.48 -26.32 -7.60
C GLN A 325 7.51 -26.21 -8.77
N LEU A 326 6.31 -26.79 -8.65
CA LEU A 326 5.27 -26.70 -9.66
C LEU A 326 4.74 -25.26 -9.79
N MET A 327 4.45 -24.60 -8.68
CA MET A 327 3.79 -23.29 -8.68
C MET A 327 4.78 -22.12 -8.87
N LEU A 328 6.01 -22.27 -8.40
CA LEU A 328 7.07 -21.25 -8.40
C LEU A 328 8.42 -21.85 -8.84
N PRO A 329 8.54 -22.40 -10.06
CA PRO A 329 9.78 -23.06 -10.52
C PRO A 329 11.00 -22.12 -10.46
N THR A 330 10.79 -20.85 -10.82
CA THR A 330 11.84 -19.82 -10.81
C THR A 330 12.41 -19.53 -9.43
N LEU A 331 11.69 -19.83 -8.35
CA LEU A 331 12.16 -19.58 -6.98
C LEU A 331 13.34 -20.51 -6.66
N LYS A 332 13.19 -21.82 -6.90
CA LYS A 332 14.24 -22.82 -6.67
C LYS A 332 15.41 -22.62 -7.63
N GLU A 333 15.14 -22.34 -8.90
CA GLU A 333 16.19 -22.09 -9.91
C GLU A 333 17.10 -20.91 -9.56
N ARG A 334 16.57 -19.91 -8.87
CA ARG A 334 17.31 -18.69 -8.52
C ARG A 334 17.89 -18.72 -7.11
N TYR A 335 17.40 -19.60 -6.23
CA TYR A 335 17.86 -19.69 -4.86
C TYR A 335 19.32 -20.11 -4.77
N GLY A 336 20.15 -19.27 -4.13
CA GLY A 336 21.59 -19.52 -3.96
C GLY A 336 22.41 -19.48 -5.26
N ARG A 337 21.77 -19.35 -6.42
CA ARG A 337 22.44 -19.40 -7.72
C ARG A 337 22.89 -18.02 -8.22
N PRO A 338 23.90 -17.94 -9.10
CA PRO A 338 24.25 -16.71 -9.79
C PRO A 338 23.07 -16.16 -10.61
N ILE A 339 23.07 -14.84 -10.81
CA ILE A 339 22.04 -14.16 -11.61
C ILE A 339 22.18 -14.58 -13.08
N GLN A 340 21.08 -14.95 -13.73
CA GLN A 340 21.06 -15.19 -15.17
C GLN A 340 21.34 -13.89 -15.94
N LEU A 341 22.08 -13.98 -17.04
CA LEU A 341 22.46 -12.82 -17.85
C LEU A 341 21.24 -11.98 -18.27
N GLN A 342 20.17 -12.63 -18.75
CA GLN A 342 18.94 -11.95 -19.15
C GLN A 342 18.33 -11.12 -18.00
N HIS A 343 18.31 -11.68 -16.78
CA HIS A 343 17.80 -10.98 -15.60
C HIS A 343 18.71 -9.83 -15.18
N SER A 344 20.03 -10.02 -15.25
CA SER A 344 21.01 -8.96 -15.01
C SER A 344 20.83 -7.80 -15.98
N CYS A 345 20.66 -8.08 -17.28
CA CYS A 345 20.39 -7.06 -18.29
C CYS A 345 19.09 -6.29 -18.00
N ARG A 346 18.00 -6.99 -17.64
CA ARG A 346 16.75 -6.31 -17.22
C ARG A 346 16.99 -5.37 -16.05
N TRP A 347 17.69 -5.84 -15.02
CA TRP A 347 17.97 -5.03 -13.83
C TRP A 347 18.77 -3.77 -14.19
N VAL A 348 19.85 -3.91 -14.97
CA VAL A 348 20.69 -2.77 -15.39
C VAL A 348 19.89 -1.77 -16.23
N ILE A 349 19.15 -2.23 -17.24
CA ILE A 349 18.33 -1.36 -18.11
C ILE A 349 17.28 -0.62 -17.28
N ARG A 350 16.54 -1.34 -16.43
CA ARG A 350 15.51 -0.74 -15.59
C ARG A 350 16.12 0.24 -14.59
N ASN A 351 17.24 -0.09 -13.95
CA ASN A 351 17.91 0.80 -13.01
C ASN A 351 18.31 2.11 -13.71
N ARG A 352 18.87 2.02 -14.92
CA ARG A 352 19.22 3.21 -15.69
C ARG A 352 18.01 4.05 -16.10
N LEU A 353 16.91 3.42 -16.51
CA LEU A 353 15.65 4.14 -16.79
C LEU A 353 15.08 4.78 -15.51
N ASN A 354 15.21 4.11 -14.36
CA ASN A 354 14.71 4.58 -13.08
C ASN A 354 15.46 5.83 -12.59
N GLU A 355 16.79 5.81 -12.64
CA GLU A 355 17.66 6.95 -12.34
C GLU A 355 17.30 8.19 -13.17
N ASN A 356 16.83 7.97 -14.40
CA ASN A 356 16.44 9.04 -15.32
C ASN A 356 14.94 9.39 -15.26
N TRP A 357 14.17 8.83 -14.32
CA TRP A 357 12.72 9.06 -14.19
C TRP A 357 11.90 8.67 -15.42
N GLN A 358 12.40 7.69 -16.17
CA GLN A 358 11.80 7.24 -17.41
C GLN A 358 10.93 5.99 -17.23
N LEU A 359 10.90 5.34 -16.06
CA LEU A 359 10.00 4.20 -15.85
C LEU A 359 8.54 4.64 -15.59
N PRO A 360 7.51 3.97 -16.16
CA PRO A 360 7.60 2.89 -17.13
C PRO A 360 7.72 3.35 -18.59
N ALA A 361 7.39 4.62 -18.89
CA ALA A 361 7.20 5.15 -20.26
C ALA A 361 8.41 4.93 -21.20
N GLY A 362 9.62 5.12 -20.71
CA GLY A 362 10.88 4.95 -21.42
C GLY A 362 11.12 3.53 -21.93
N ILE A 363 10.51 2.50 -21.32
CA ILE A 363 10.55 1.14 -21.87
C ILE A 363 9.90 1.09 -23.26
N ASN A 364 8.81 1.84 -23.45
CA ASN A 364 8.09 1.88 -24.73
C ASN A 364 8.90 2.59 -25.82
N ALA A 365 9.78 3.53 -25.45
CA ALA A 365 10.66 4.26 -26.36
C ALA A 365 11.88 3.44 -26.81
N LEU A 366 12.22 2.33 -26.13
CA LEU A 366 13.36 1.50 -26.51
C LEU A 366 13.14 0.82 -27.87
N PRO A 367 14.17 0.77 -28.75
CA PRO A 367 14.10 0.10 -30.05
C PRO A 367 14.29 -1.43 -29.91
N VAL A 368 13.48 -2.06 -29.06
CA VAL A 368 13.52 -3.50 -28.76
C VAL A 368 12.17 -4.16 -29.05
N PRO A 369 12.13 -5.47 -29.38
CA PRO A 369 10.89 -6.19 -29.61
C PRO A 369 9.90 -6.11 -28.42
N ASN A 370 8.60 -6.14 -28.71
CA ASN A 370 7.54 -6.05 -27.69
C ASN A 370 7.65 -7.14 -26.60
N LYS A 371 8.16 -8.33 -26.93
CA LYS A 371 8.44 -9.39 -25.95
C LYS A 371 9.46 -8.93 -24.90
N ILE A 372 10.53 -8.24 -25.33
CA ILE A 372 11.54 -7.68 -24.43
C ILE A 372 10.94 -6.51 -23.64
N LYS A 373 10.13 -5.64 -24.26
CA LYS A 373 9.43 -4.56 -23.54
C LYS A 373 8.55 -5.10 -22.42
N LYS A 374 7.76 -6.16 -22.67
CA LYS A 374 6.95 -6.83 -21.64
C LYS A 374 7.80 -7.42 -20.52
N TYR A 375 8.95 -8.00 -20.85
CA TYR A 375 9.90 -8.54 -19.87
C TYR A 375 10.54 -7.45 -19.00
N LEU A 376 10.97 -6.35 -19.63
CA LEU A 376 11.48 -5.16 -18.95
C LEU A 376 10.40 -4.50 -18.09
N ASN A 377 9.14 -4.53 -18.51
CA ASN A 377 8.02 -3.94 -17.76
C ASN A 377 7.39 -4.88 -16.72
N ILE A 378 8.05 -6.01 -16.42
CA ILE A 378 7.62 -6.99 -15.39
C ILE A 378 6.27 -7.67 -15.72
N LEU A 379 5.74 -7.49 -16.93
CA LEU A 379 4.43 -8.01 -17.36
C LEU A 379 4.48 -9.48 -17.79
N SER A 380 5.59 -9.94 -18.37
CA SER A 380 5.73 -11.31 -18.87
C SER A 380 6.58 -12.18 -17.95
N GLY A 381 6.07 -13.37 -17.66
CA GLY A 381 6.76 -14.51 -17.07
C GLY A 381 5.80 -15.67 -16.96
#